data_AF-V6M7W0-F1
#
_entry.id   AF-V6M7W0-F1
#
_cell.length_a   1.000
_cell.length_b   1.000
_cell.length_c   1.000
_cell.angle_alpha   90.00
_cell.angle_beta   90.00
_cell.angle_gamma   90.00
#
_symmetry.space_group_name_H-M   'P 1'
#
loop_
_entity.id
_entity.type
_entity.pdbx_description
1 polymer ?
#
loop_
_entity_poly.entity_id
_entity_poly.type
_entity_poly.pdbx_seq_one_letter_code
_entity_poly.pdbx_strand_id
1 'polypeptide(L)'
;MSDDNVVNMNSFKQGGRWLVTILVIAVIALLGTQSFAIISAGHSGIVLQLGAVQPKVLQEGLHFKIPFIQTVIPIEVRVQKSETSQTSASRDLQTVSTTIAVNHHLDANSVNKLYQQVGLDYNTRIVDPAIAEALKAVTAQYTAEELISKRSEVSAKVKELLTTKLSTYYIVLDEINIREFTFSEEFNRAIESKQIAEQQALKSKLDLERIKIEKEQEITKAQAQAEALRLQKQEVTPELIQLRQIEAQLEAIRKWDGKMPNVTGGAMPFIDVNKQ
;
A
#
# COMPACT_ATOMS: atom_id res chain seq x y z
N MET A 1 73.47 -81.46 19.76
CA MET A 1 72.05 -81.85 19.88
C MET A 1 71.49 -81.03 21.03
N SER A 2 70.90 -79.88 20.70
CA SER A 2 69.45 -79.69 20.48
C SER A 2 68.72 -79.54 21.81
N ASP A 3 67.98 -78.50 22.13
CA ASP A 3 67.60 -77.24 21.46
C ASP A 3 67.18 -76.31 22.60
N ASP A 4 67.68 -75.08 22.60
CA ASP A 4 67.12 -74.01 23.44
C ASP A 4 65.83 -73.52 22.78
N ASN A 5 64.68 -73.81 23.40
CA ASN A 5 63.43 -73.19 23.00
C ASN A 5 62.62 -72.76 24.23
N VAL A 6 63.16 -71.75 24.91
CA VAL A 6 62.44 -71.04 25.98
C VAL A 6 61.46 -70.07 25.31
N VAL A 7 60.22 -70.52 25.12
CA VAL A 7 59.15 -69.70 24.55
C VAL A 7 58.86 -68.51 25.48
N ASN A 8 59.22 -67.32 25.02
CA ASN A 8 59.10 -66.07 25.75
C ASN A 8 57.63 -65.64 25.89
N MET A 9 57.02 -65.92 27.04
CA MET A 9 55.60 -65.68 27.35
C MET A 9 55.23 -64.19 27.57
N ASN A 10 56.14 -63.26 27.26
CA ASN A 10 55.87 -61.80 27.30
C ASN A 10 55.26 -61.25 25.99
N SER A 11 55.38 -61.98 24.86
CA SER A 11 54.82 -61.56 23.58
C SER A 11 53.27 -61.60 23.56
N PHE A 12 52.66 -62.52 24.31
CA PHE A 12 51.20 -62.67 24.40
C PHE A 12 50.53 -61.56 25.23
N LYS A 13 51.16 -61.13 26.34
CA LYS A 13 50.70 -59.96 27.12
C LYS A 13 50.93 -58.64 26.39
N GLN A 14 51.96 -58.55 25.54
CA GLN A 14 52.15 -57.39 24.66
C GLN A 14 51.02 -57.30 23.63
N GLY A 15 50.70 -58.38 22.91
CA GLY A 15 49.64 -58.37 21.89
C GLY A 15 48.28 -57.87 22.39
N GLY A 16 47.87 -58.27 23.60
CA GLY A 16 46.64 -57.77 24.23
C GLY A 16 46.68 -56.27 24.57
N ARG A 17 47.84 -55.75 25.01
CA ARG A 17 48.01 -54.31 25.27
C ARG A 17 47.95 -53.48 23.98
N TRP A 18 48.54 -53.97 22.89
CA TRP A 18 48.46 -53.29 21.59
C TRP A 18 47.03 -53.26 21.03
N LEU A 19 46.27 -54.35 21.18
CA LEU A 19 44.85 -54.38 20.79
C LEU A 19 44.00 -53.39 21.59
N VAL A 20 44.20 -53.30 22.92
CA VAL A 20 43.50 -52.32 23.76
C VAL A 20 43.87 -50.89 23.36
N THR A 21 45.15 -50.61 23.11
CA THR A 21 45.59 -49.29 22.64
C THR A 21 44.98 -48.92 21.28
N ILE A 22 44.92 -49.85 20.32
CA ILE A 22 44.29 -49.64 19.02
C ILE A 22 42.79 -49.36 19.18
N LEU A 23 42.10 -50.10 20.04
CA LEU A 23 40.68 -49.91 20.30
C LEU A 23 40.39 -48.55 20.96
N VAL A 24 41.22 -48.13 21.91
CA VAL A 24 41.11 -46.79 22.54
C VAL A 24 41.35 -45.69 21.51
N ILE A 25 42.38 -45.82 20.67
CA ILE A 25 42.67 -44.85 19.59
C ILE A 25 41.50 -44.80 18.59
N ALA A 26 40.93 -45.93 18.20
CA ALA A 26 39.79 -46.00 17.29
C ALA A 26 38.54 -45.32 17.89
N VAL A 27 38.27 -45.53 19.17
CA VAL A 27 37.17 -44.86 19.89
C VAL A 27 37.41 -43.35 19.97
N ILE A 28 38.63 -42.91 20.29
CA ILE A 28 38.98 -41.47 20.32
C ILE A 28 38.84 -40.84 18.94
N ALA A 29 39.29 -41.52 17.88
CA ALA A 29 39.15 -41.05 16.51
C ALA A 29 37.67 -40.93 16.09
N LEU A 30 36.85 -41.91 16.46
CA LEU A 30 35.41 -41.91 16.21
C LEU A 30 34.68 -40.80 16.98
N LEU A 31 35.06 -40.57 18.24
CA LEU A 31 34.53 -39.46 19.04
C LEU A 31 34.96 -38.10 18.46
N GLY A 32 36.20 -37.99 17.99
CA GLY A 32 36.73 -36.78 17.36
C GLY A 32 35.94 -36.35 16.13
N THR A 33 35.57 -37.27 15.25
CA THR A 33 34.79 -36.94 14.03
C THR A 33 33.35 -36.53 14.33
N GLN A 34 32.74 -37.08 15.40
CA GLN A 34 31.37 -36.76 15.82
C GLN A 34 31.27 -35.51 16.71
N SER A 35 32.41 -34.97 17.18
CA SER A 35 32.45 -33.83 18.10
C SER A 35 32.35 -32.46 17.40
N PHE A 36 32.33 -32.42 16.07
CA PHE A 36 32.23 -31.16 15.33
C PHE A 36 30.85 -30.98 14.71
N ALA A 37 30.32 -29.77 14.81
CA ALA A 37 29.12 -29.32 14.13
C ALA A 37 29.48 -28.14 13.22
N ILE A 38 29.09 -28.21 11.95
CA ILE A 38 29.27 -27.14 10.98
C ILE A 38 27.91 -26.51 10.73
N ILE A 39 27.79 -25.21 10.96
CA ILE A 39 26.57 -24.46 10.71
C ILE A 39 26.78 -23.63 9.45
N SER A 40 25.94 -23.90 8.45
CA SER A 40 25.96 -23.19 7.17
C SER A 40 25.58 -21.71 7.33
N ALA A 41 26.06 -20.88 6.41
CA ALA A 41 25.75 -19.45 6.42
C ALA A 41 24.24 -19.19 6.40
N GLY A 42 23.78 -18.20 7.17
CA GLY A 42 22.36 -17.88 7.33
C GLY A 42 21.53 -18.92 8.09
N HIS A 43 22.17 -19.82 8.83
CA HIS A 43 21.54 -20.66 9.84
C HIS A 43 22.11 -20.34 11.22
N SER A 44 21.32 -20.58 12.25
CA SER A 44 21.75 -20.57 13.65
C SER A 44 21.49 -21.94 14.28
N GLY A 45 22.46 -22.46 15.00
CA GLY A 45 22.40 -23.77 15.64
C GLY A 45 21.88 -23.69 17.06
N ILE A 46 20.79 -24.40 17.34
CA ILE A 46 20.27 -24.59 18.69
C ILE A 46 20.90 -25.82 19.30
N VAL A 47 21.47 -25.66 20.49
CA VAL A 47 22.07 -26.78 21.22
C VAL A 47 21.05 -27.38 22.18
N LEU A 48 20.73 -28.65 21.97
CA LEU A 48 19.97 -29.48 22.89
C LEU A 48 20.93 -30.36 23.67
N GLN A 49 20.82 -30.36 25.00
CA GLN A 49 21.56 -31.25 25.87
C GLN A 49 20.61 -32.22 26.52
N LEU A 50 20.63 -33.49 26.11
CA LEU A 50 19.69 -34.53 26.58
C LEU A 50 18.21 -34.09 26.50
N GLY A 51 17.86 -33.30 25.48
CA GLY A 51 16.52 -32.74 25.28
C GLY A 51 16.28 -31.35 25.88
N ALA A 52 17.16 -30.85 26.76
CA ALA A 52 17.05 -29.50 27.31
C ALA A 52 17.70 -28.45 26.38
N VAL A 53 16.97 -27.39 26.05
CA VAL A 53 17.47 -26.27 25.25
C VAL A 53 18.50 -25.48 26.04
N GLN A 54 19.69 -25.30 25.48
CA GLN A 54 20.75 -24.51 26.08
C GLN A 54 20.61 -23.02 25.76
N PRO A 55 21.10 -22.13 26.65
CA PRO A 55 21.03 -20.68 26.45
C PRO A 55 21.95 -20.19 25.32
N LYS A 56 23.00 -20.96 24.99
CA LYS A 56 23.97 -20.61 23.95
C LYS A 56 23.45 -21.00 22.57
N VAL A 57 23.32 -20.01 21.68
CA VAL A 57 23.11 -20.22 20.25
C VAL A 57 24.47 -20.28 19.54
N LEU A 58 24.61 -21.20 18.60
CA LEU A 58 25.79 -21.33 17.76
C LEU A 58 25.56 -20.55 16.46
N GLN A 59 26.45 -19.63 16.14
CA GLN A 59 26.42 -18.88 14.87
C GLN A 59 27.01 -19.72 13.72
N GLU A 60 26.99 -19.20 12.50
CA GLU A 60 27.63 -19.83 11.35
C GLU A 60 29.11 -20.15 11.60
N GLY A 61 29.58 -21.29 11.07
CA GLY A 61 30.95 -21.76 11.24
C GLY A 61 31.08 -23.12 11.96
N LEU A 62 32.32 -23.46 12.31
CA LEU A 62 32.68 -24.71 12.98
C LEU A 62 32.58 -24.56 14.50
N HIS A 63 31.80 -25.43 15.13
CA HIS A 63 31.63 -25.47 16.57
C HIS A 63 31.91 -26.87 17.12
N PHE A 64 32.42 -26.90 18.35
CA PHE A 64 32.60 -28.13 19.11
C PHE A 64 31.31 -28.47 19.85
N LYS A 65 30.84 -29.71 19.72
CA LYS A 65 29.72 -30.30 20.46
C LYS A 65 30.18 -31.57 21.16
N ILE A 66 29.60 -31.86 22.32
CA ILE A 66 29.87 -33.11 23.02
C ILE A 66 29.03 -34.22 22.37
N PRO A 67 29.64 -35.24 21.74
CA PRO A 67 28.91 -36.31 21.07
C PRO A 67 28.03 -37.06 22.08
N PHE A 68 26.89 -37.58 21.62
CA PHE A 68 25.85 -38.29 22.41
C PHE A 68 25.08 -37.45 23.45
N ILE A 69 25.68 -36.40 24.00
CA ILE A 69 25.05 -35.52 25.01
C ILE A 69 24.39 -34.32 24.35
N GLN A 70 25.05 -33.73 23.36
CA GLN A 70 24.61 -32.52 22.67
C GLN A 70 24.20 -32.78 21.23
N THR A 71 23.00 -32.30 20.88
CA THR A 71 22.47 -32.30 19.52
C THR A 71 22.32 -30.85 19.06
N VAL A 72 22.81 -30.55 17.86
CA VAL A 72 22.69 -29.21 17.27
C VAL A 72 21.62 -29.26 16.18
N ILE A 73 20.58 -28.44 16.30
CA ILE A 73 19.54 -28.29 15.28
C ILE A 73 19.78 -26.96 14.55
N PRO A 74 20.12 -26.98 13.25
CA PRO A 74 20.22 -25.76 12.46
C PRO A 74 18.81 -25.21 12.17
N ILE A 75 18.62 -23.92 12.42
CA ILE A 75 17.42 -23.18 12.04
C ILE A 75 17.81 -22.07 11.09
N GLU A 76 17.04 -21.90 10.02
CA GLU A 76 17.22 -20.81 9.06
C GLU A 76 16.84 -19.46 9.70
N VAL A 77 17.77 -18.51 9.67
CA VAL A 77 17.58 -17.14 10.17
C VAL A 77 17.54 -16.11 9.05
N ARG A 78 17.44 -16.57 7.80
CA ARG A 78 17.26 -15.71 6.62
C ARG A 78 15.83 -15.18 6.56
N VAL A 79 15.65 -14.12 5.77
CA VAL A 79 14.33 -13.58 5.45
C VAL A 79 13.50 -14.65 4.74
N GLN A 80 12.35 -14.94 5.33
CA GLN A 80 11.35 -15.86 4.85
C GLN A 80 10.09 -15.08 4.48
N LYS A 81 9.37 -15.59 3.49
CA LYS A 81 8.10 -15.02 3.04
C LYS A 81 6.95 -15.92 3.47
N SER A 82 6.02 -15.35 4.23
CA SER A 82 4.70 -15.94 4.49
C SER A 82 3.64 -15.17 3.73
N GLU A 83 2.74 -15.88 3.05
CA GLU A 83 1.63 -15.26 2.32
C GLU A 83 0.33 -15.91 2.76
N THR A 84 -0.64 -15.09 3.16
CA THR A 84 -1.91 -15.58 3.67
C THR A 84 -3.04 -14.69 3.20
N SER A 85 -4.14 -15.32 2.80
CA SER A 85 -5.39 -14.64 2.51
C SER A 85 -6.31 -14.75 3.72
N GLN A 86 -6.86 -13.61 4.14
CA GLN A 86 -7.71 -13.51 5.32
C GLN A 86 -8.98 -12.74 4.98
N THR A 87 -10.13 -13.26 5.44
CA THR A 87 -11.42 -12.58 5.34
C THR A 87 -11.77 -11.98 6.69
N SER A 88 -12.06 -10.69 6.69
CA SER A 88 -12.38 -9.89 7.88
C SER A 88 -13.58 -8.98 7.62
N ALA A 89 -14.10 -8.34 8.67
CA ALA A 89 -15.15 -7.35 8.54
C ALA A 89 -14.58 -5.94 8.78
N SER A 90 -15.01 -4.97 7.98
CA SER A 90 -14.72 -3.55 8.18
C SER A 90 -15.60 -2.93 9.29
N ARG A 91 -15.33 -1.68 9.66
CA ARG A 91 -16.13 -0.92 10.65
C ARG A 91 -17.61 -0.81 10.27
N ASP A 92 -17.91 -0.75 8.98
CA ASP A 92 -19.26 -0.69 8.39
C ASP A 92 -19.83 -2.07 8.03
N LEU A 93 -19.31 -3.13 8.67
CA LEU A 93 -19.77 -4.51 8.56
C LEU A 93 -19.71 -5.09 7.14
N GLN A 94 -18.79 -4.60 6.31
CA GLN A 94 -18.54 -5.16 4.99
C GLN A 94 -17.50 -6.27 5.07
N THR A 95 -17.73 -7.35 4.34
CA THR A 95 -16.77 -8.44 4.21
C THR A 95 -15.62 -8.00 3.31
N VAL A 96 -14.40 -8.08 3.83
CA VAL A 96 -13.16 -7.71 3.12
C VAL A 96 -12.24 -8.92 3.08
N SER A 97 -11.90 -9.35 1.87
CA SER A 97 -10.88 -10.36 1.61
C SER A 97 -9.56 -9.66 1.33
N THR A 98 -8.54 -9.94 2.14
CA THR A 98 -7.23 -9.31 2.04
C THR A 98 -6.17 -10.38 1.84
N THR A 99 -5.30 -10.20 0.84
CA THR A 99 -4.10 -11.02 0.69
C THR A 99 -2.88 -10.21 1.11
N ILE A 100 -2.15 -10.72 2.11
CA ILE A 100 -0.95 -10.09 2.64
C ILE A 100 0.24 -11.04 2.52
N ALA A 101 1.35 -10.50 2.04
CA ALA A 101 2.66 -11.13 2.12
C ALA A 101 3.49 -10.43 3.20
N VAL A 102 4.15 -11.23 4.02
CA VAL A 102 4.96 -10.79 5.15
C VAL A 102 6.35 -11.36 4.98
N ASN A 103 7.35 -10.49 5.00
CA ASN A 103 8.76 -10.86 5.02
C ASN A 103 9.25 -10.72 6.46
N HIS A 104 9.73 -11.83 7.03
CA HIS A 104 10.22 -11.88 8.40
C HIS A 104 11.46 -12.78 8.51
N HIS A 105 12.26 -12.57 9.54
CA HIS A 105 13.35 -13.46 9.90
C HIS A 105 13.37 -13.70 11.41
N LEU A 106 14.14 -14.68 11.84
CA LEU A 106 14.32 -15.01 13.25
C LEU A 106 15.51 -14.23 13.81
N ASP A 107 15.40 -13.69 15.02
CA ASP A 107 16.56 -13.13 15.73
C ASP A 107 17.57 -14.25 16.02
N ALA A 108 18.71 -14.19 15.35
CA ALA A 108 19.79 -15.17 15.48
C ALA A 108 20.28 -15.35 16.93
N ASN A 109 20.17 -14.33 17.78
CA ASN A 109 20.62 -14.41 19.16
C ASN A 109 19.62 -15.11 20.10
N SER A 110 18.34 -15.16 19.70
CA SER A 110 17.24 -15.60 20.57
C SER A 110 16.45 -16.80 20.01
N VAL A 111 16.94 -17.41 18.93
CA VAL A 111 16.29 -18.54 18.24
C VAL A 111 16.08 -19.76 19.13
N ASN A 112 16.93 -19.97 20.13
CA ASN A 112 16.77 -21.03 21.13
C ASN A 112 15.50 -20.82 22.00
N LYS A 113 15.19 -19.59 22.37
CA LYS A 113 13.98 -19.27 23.14
C LYS A 113 12.72 -19.45 22.31
N LEU A 114 12.74 -19.04 21.04
CA LEU A 114 11.66 -19.32 20.08
C LEU A 114 11.41 -20.83 20.00
N TYR A 115 12.45 -21.63 19.80
CA TYR A 115 12.32 -23.09 19.72
C TYR A 115 11.75 -23.70 21.01
N GLN A 116 12.16 -23.20 22.17
CA GLN A 116 11.65 -23.68 23.45
C GLN A 116 10.17 -23.33 23.67
N GLN A 117 9.74 -22.14 23.26
CA GLN A 117 8.38 -21.64 23.51
C GLN A 117 7.37 -22.11 22.44
N VAL A 118 7.80 -22.16 21.18
CA VAL A 118 6.92 -22.36 20.01
C VAL A 118 7.23 -23.67 19.29
N GLY A 119 8.52 -23.93 19.06
CA GLY A 119 9.01 -25.04 18.23
C GLY A 119 9.34 -24.62 16.79
N LEU A 120 9.53 -25.61 15.91
CA LEU A 120 9.89 -25.39 14.50
C LEU A 120 8.70 -24.89 13.66
N ASP A 121 7.47 -25.20 14.06
CA ASP A 121 6.24 -24.82 13.34
C ASP A 121 5.78 -23.40 13.68
N TYR A 122 6.72 -22.47 13.86
CA TYR A 122 6.41 -21.11 14.30
C TYR A 122 5.60 -20.31 13.27
N ASN A 123 5.73 -20.63 11.97
CA ASN A 123 4.96 -19.97 10.92
C ASN A 123 3.45 -20.22 11.10
N THR A 124 3.02 -21.47 11.17
CA THR A 124 1.59 -21.82 11.30
C THR A 124 1.04 -21.55 12.69
N ARG A 125 1.88 -21.63 13.72
CA ARG A 125 1.47 -21.47 15.13
C ARG A 125 1.40 -20.01 15.58
N ILE A 126 2.28 -19.15 15.06
CA ILE A 126 2.43 -17.76 15.52
C ILE A 126 2.24 -16.77 14.37
N VAL A 127 2.96 -16.93 13.25
CA VAL A 127 2.97 -15.93 12.17
C VAL A 127 1.59 -15.82 11.52
N ASP A 128 1.01 -16.91 11.03
CA ASP A 128 -0.28 -16.87 10.32
C ASP A 128 -1.43 -16.37 11.23
N PRO A 129 -1.56 -16.84 12.50
CA PRO A 129 -2.55 -16.28 13.42
C PRO A 129 -2.31 -14.82 13.77
N ALA A 130 -1.06 -14.39 13.95
CA ALA A 130 -0.74 -12.99 14.24
C ALA A 130 -1.11 -12.07 13.07
N ILE A 131 -0.88 -12.51 11.84
CA ILE A 131 -1.32 -11.81 10.62
C ILE A 131 -2.84 -11.69 10.60
N ALA A 132 -3.56 -12.79 10.82
CA ALA A 132 -5.02 -12.79 10.82
C ALA A 132 -5.61 -11.88 11.90
N GLU A 133 -5.06 -11.92 13.11
CA GLU A 133 -5.50 -11.07 14.22
C GLU A 133 -5.19 -9.60 13.96
N ALA A 134 -3.99 -9.27 13.46
CA ALA A 134 -3.60 -7.90 13.15
C ALA A 134 -4.48 -7.30 12.05
N LEU A 135 -4.74 -8.07 10.98
CA LEU A 135 -5.66 -7.66 9.92
C LEU A 135 -7.07 -7.43 10.46
N LYS A 136 -7.63 -8.36 11.24
CA LYS A 136 -8.97 -8.20 11.84
C LYS A 136 -9.06 -6.99 12.75
N ALA A 137 -8.05 -6.77 13.60
CA ALA A 137 -8.02 -5.66 14.54
C ALA A 137 -7.94 -4.31 13.82
N VAL A 138 -7.13 -4.19 12.76
CA VAL A 138 -7.01 -2.93 12.01
C VAL A 138 -8.21 -2.71 11.10
N THR A 139 -8.64 -3.72 10.31
CA THR A 139 -9.77 -3.58 9.38
C THR A 139 -11.07 -3.19 10.06
N ALA A 140 -11.32 -3.68 11.29
CA ALA A 140 -12.49 -3.30 12.08
C ALA A 140 -12.53 -1.80 12.48
N GLN A 141 -11.42 -1.07 12.38
CA GLN A 141 -11.34 0.36 12.74
C GLN A 141 -11.66 1.30 11.57
N TYR A 142 -11.58 0.81 10.33
CA TYR A 142 -11.75 1.59 9.10
C TYR A 142 -13.00 1.14 8.33
N THR A 143 -13.64 2.07 7.62
CA THR A 143 -14.69 1.69 6.66
C THR A 143 -14.10 1.06 5.41
N ALA A 144 -14.91 0.36 4.62
CA ALA A 144 -14.49 -0.18 3.33
C ALA A 144 -13.88 0.87 2.39
N GLU A 145 -14.44 2.08 2.36
CA GLU A 145 -13.91 3.21 1.58
C GLU A 145 -12.54 3.69 2.09
N GLU A 146 -12.35 3.73 3.41
CA GLU A 146 -11.08 4.11 4.02
C GLU A 146 -9.99 3.06 3.78
N LEU A 147 -10.34 1.77 3.74
CA LEU A 147 -9.39 0.70 3.42
C LEU A 147 -8.81 0.85 2.00
N ILE A 148 -9.58 1.40 1.06
CA ILE A 148 -9.13 1.69 -0.30
C ILE A 148 -8.33 3.01 -0.33
N SER A 149 -8.91 4.09 0.19
CA SER A 149 -8.36 5.45 0.07
C SER A 149 -7.14 5.70 0.96
N LYS A 150 -7.13 5.15 2.19
CA LYS A 150 -6.06 5.30 3.20
C LYS A 150 -5.22 4.04 3.35
N ARG A 151 -5.07 3.24 2.30
CA ARG A 151 -4.35 1.95 2.32
C ARG A 151 -2.93 2.04 2.90
N SER A 152 -2.21 3.12 2.65
CA SER A 152 -0.87 3.32 3.21
C SER A 152 -0.88 3.42 4.74
N GLU A 153 -1.83 4.18 5.30
CA GLU A 153 -2.01 4.34 6.75
C GLU A 153 -2.42 3.02 7.41
N VAL A 154 -3.38 2.32 6.80
CA VAL A 154 -3.82 0.99 7.24
C VAL A 154 -2.64 0.01 7.24
N SER A 155 -1.83 0.01 6.18
CA SER A 155 -0.65 -0.85 6.08
C SER A 155 0.37 -0.52 7.18
N ALA A 156 0.65 0.75 7.44
CA ALA A 156 1.54 1.16 8.52
C ALA A 156 1.04 0.67 9.89
N LYS A 157 -0.27 0.76 10.14
CA LYS A 157 -0.89 0.29 11.38
C LYS A 157 -0.84 -1.23 11.54
N VAL A 158 -1.07 -1.98 10.46
CA VAL A 158 -0.89 -3.44 10.44
C VAL A 158 0.57 -3.80 10.73
N LYS A 159 1.53 -3.09 10.12
CA LYS A 159 2.97 -3.31 10.34
C LYS A 159 3.32 -3.12 11.81
N GLU A 160 2.91 -2.01 12.42
CA GLU A 160 3.17 -1.70 13.84
C GLU A 160 2.63 -2.80 14.78
N LEU A 161 1.39 -3.20 14.56
CA LEU A 161 0.73 -4.22 15.38
C LEU A 161 1.38 -5.59 15.20
N LEU A 162 1.72 -5.96 13.97
CA LEU A 162 2.38 -7.22 13.65
C LEU A 162 3.80 -7.27 14.22
N THR A 163 4.59 -6.19 14.09
CA THR A 163 5.92 -6.07 14.71
C THR A 163 5.84 -6.31 16.22
N THR A 164 4.87 -5.68 16.89
CA THR A 164 4.70 -5.83 18.34
C THR A 164 4.39 -7.28 18.73
N LYS A 165 3.48 -7.93 18.01
CA LYS A 165 3.13 -9.34 18.26
C LYS A 165 4.27 -10.32 17.97
N LEU A 166 4.94 -10.17 16.82
CA LEU A 166 6.03 -11.06 16.41
C LEU A 166 7.28 -10.91 17.26
N SER A 167 7.59 -9.68 17.70
CA SER A 167 8.75 -9.41 18.56
C SER A 167 8.68 -10.14 19.91
N THR A 168 7.48 -10.42 20.41
CA THR A 168 7.27 -11.20 21.65
C THR A 168 7.85 -12.61 21.54
N TYR A 169 7.90 -13.16 20.32
CA TYR A 169 8.42 -14.47 20.00
C TYR A 169 9.75 -14.43 19.28
N TYR A 170 10.51 -13.31 19.34
CA TYR A 170 11.83 -13.18 18.70
C TYR A 170 11.80 -13.32 17.17
N ILE A 171 10.65 -13.02 16.57
CA ILE A 171 10.47 -12.95 15.11
C ILE A 171 10.54 -11.48 14.73
N VAL A 172 11.46 -11.13 13.83
CA VAL A 172 11.68 -9.77 13.35
C VAL A 172 10.92 -9.58 12.05
N LEU A 173 10.07 -8.55 12.01
CA LEU A 173 9.34 -8.17 10.82
C LEU A 173 10.16 -7.19 9.97
N ASP A 174 10.49 -7.57 8.74
CA ASP A 174 11.20 -6.70 7.80
C ASP A 174 10.22 -5.81 7.04
N GLU A 175 9.29 -6.45 6.33
CA GLU A 175 8.38 -5.78 5.41
C GLU A 175 7.02 -6.49 5.34
N ILE A 176 5.98 -5.70 5.08
CA ILE A 176 4.67 -6.21 4.73
C ILE A 176 4.29 -5.69 3.35
N ASN A 177 3.59 -6.52 2.60
CA ASN A 177 3.00 -6.16 1.33
C ASN A 177 1.55 -6.66 1.31
N ILE A 178 0.63 -5.74 1.56
CA ILE A 178 -0.80 -5.98 1.34
C ILE A 178 -1.02 -5.83 -0.17
N ARG A 179 -1.50 -6.85 -0.87
CA ARG A 179 -1.69 -6.79 -2.34
C ARG A 179 -2.92 -6.01 -2.76
N GLU A 180 -4.07 -6.35 -2.20
CA GLU A 180 -5.34 -5.69 -2.46
C GLU A 180 -6.35 -6.00 -1.34
N PHE A 181 -7.33 -5.10 -1.21
CA PHE A 181 -8.55 -5.30 -0.43
C PHE A 181 -9.67 -5.58 -1.41
N THR A 182 -10.22 -6.78 -1.37
CA THR A 182 -11.31 -7.22 -2.25
C THR A 182 -12.61 -7.25 -1.46
N PHE A 183 -13.65 -6.63 -2.00
CA PHE A 183 -15.01 -6.61 -1.44
C PHE A 183 -15.93 -7.47 -2.30
N SER A 184 -17.18 -7.67 -1.85
CA SER A 184 -18.18 -8.33 -2.69
C SER A 184 -18.45 -7.52 -3.96
N GLU A 185 -18.82 -8.21 -5.04
CA GLU A 185 -19.07 -7.54 -6.33
C GLU A 185 -20.25 -6.55 -6.22
N GLU A 186 -21.26 -6.89 -5.42
CA GLU A 186 -22.41 -6.03 -5.14
C GLU A 186 -21.99 -4.73 -4.44
N PHE A 187 -21.06 -4.81 -3.49
CA PHE A 187 -20.57 -3.64 -2.78
C PHE A 187 -19.76 -2.73 -3.72
N ASN A 188 -18.88 -3.29 -4.55
CA ASN A 188 -18.11 -2.52 -5.53
C ASN A 188 -19.04 -1.77 -6.50
N ARG A 189 -20.09 -2.44 -7.01
CA ARG A 189 -21.11 -1.81 -7.87
C ARG A 189 -21.89 -0.72 -7.15
N ALA A 190 -22.20 -0.90 -5.87
CA ALA A 190 -22.90 0.10 -5.07
C ALA A 190 -22.03 1.35 -4.83
N ILE A 191 -20.73 1.19 -4.57
CA ILE A 191 -19.78 2.29 -4.43
C ILE A 191 -19.64 3.07 -5.74
N GLU A 192 -19.47 2.37 -6.86
CA GLU A 192 -19.41 3.00 -8.18
C GLU A 192 -20.70 3.79 -8.48
N SER A 193 -21.86 3.19 -8.20
CA SER A 193 -23.16 3.85 -8.37
C SER A 193 -23.30 5.09 -7.48
N LYS A 194 -22.85 5.01 -6.22
CA LYS A 194 -22.84 6.14 -5.29
C LYS A 194 -21.93 7.27 -5.80
N GLN A 195 -20.72 6.93 -6.28
CA GLN A 195 -19.79 7.91 -6.83
C GLN A 195 -20.37 8.62 -8.07
N ILE A 196 -21.02 7.88 -8.97
CA ILE A 196 -21.70 8.45 -10.13
C ILE A 196 -22.83 9.39 -9.69
N ALA A 197 -23.64 8.98 -8.71
CA ALA A 197 -24.73 9.80 -8.19
C ALA A 197 -24.22 11.08 -7.50
N GLU A 198 -23.14 11.00 -6.72
CA GLU A 198 -22.51 12.17 -6.07
C GLU A 198 -21.90 13.13 -7.09
N GLN A 199 -21.22 12.60 -8.13
CA GLN A 199 -20.69 13.41 -9.22
C GLN A 199 -21.81 14.10 -10.00
N GLN A 200 -22.91 13.40 -10.26
CA GLN A 200 -24.07 13.96 -10.94
C GLN A 200 -24.74 15.05 -10.09
N ALA A 201 -24.88 14.83 -8.78
CA ALA A 201 -25.41 15.83 -7.86
C ALA A 201 -24.52 17.07 -7.78
N LEU A 202 -23.19 16.89 -7.75
CA LEU A 202 -22.23 17.99 -7.79
C LEU A 202 -22.36 18.78 -9.10
N LYS A 203 -22.43 18.09 -10.24
CA LYS A 203 -22.64 18.71 -11.55
C LYS A 203 -23.92 19.53 -11.58
N SER A 204 -25.04 18.98 -11.13
CA SER A 204 -26.32 19.71 -11.09
C SER A 204 -26.28 20.93 -10.18
N LYS A 205 -25.55 20.89 -9.06
CA LYS A 205 -25.34 22.07 -8.20
C LYS A 205 -24.53 23.15 -8.90
N LEU A 206 -23.44 22.76 -9.56
CA LEU A 206 -22.60 23.69 -10.32
C LEU A 206 -23.36 24.29 -11.51
N ASP A 207 -24.18 23.50 -12.20
CA ASP A 207 -25.04 23.98 -13.29
C ASP A 207 -26.10 24.98 -12.78
N LEU A 208 -26.73 24.70 -11.63
CA LEU A 208 -27.67 25.64 -11.02
C LEU A 208 -26.99 26.97 -10.65
N GLU A 209 -25.78 26.88 -10.08
CA GLU A 209 -25.01 28.07 -9.70
C GLU A 209 -24.59 28.88 -10.94
N ARG A 210 -24.14 28.19 -12.01
CA ARG A 210 -23.87 28.81 -13.31
C ARG A 210 -25.10 29.55 -13.85
N ILE A 211 -26.27 28.90 -13.84
CA ILE A 211 -27.52 29.51 -14.32
C ILE A 211 -27.89 30.74 -13.48
N LYS A 212 -27.70 30.72 -12.16
CA LYS A 212 -27.94 31.89 -11.31
C LYS A 212 -27.03 33.06 -11.67
N ILE A 213 -25.73 32.80 -11.82
CA ILE A 213 -24.74 33.82 -12.19
C ILE A 213 -25.07 34.39 -13.57
N GLU A 214 -25.39 33.55 -14.55
CA GLU A 214 -25.81 33.99 -15.89
C GLU A 214 -27.06 34.89 -15.82
N LYS A 215 -28.04 34.53 -14.99
CA LYS A 215 -29.26 35.31 -14.79
C LYS A 215 -28.99 36.67 -14.14
N GLU A 216 -28.10 36.71 -13.16
CA GLU A 216 -27.70 37.96 -12.51
C GLU A 216 -26.90 38.88 -13.45
N GLN A 217 -26.02 38.30 -14.28
CA GLN A 217 -25.33 39.02 -15.34
C GLN A 217 -26.32 39.60 -16.36
N GLU A 218 -27.34 38.84 -16.75
CA GLU A 218 -28.37 39.30 -17.68
C GLU A 218 -29.19 40.45 -17.10
N ILE A 219 -29.63 40.35 -15.83
CA ILE A 219 -30.34 41.43 -15.13
C ILE A 219 -29.46 42.69 -15.04
N THR A 220 -28.20 42.53 -14.62
CA THR A 220 -27.26 43.65 -14.50
C THR A 220 -27.02 44.31 -15.86
N LYS A 221 -26.88 43.52 -16.93
CA LYS A 221 -26.72 44.03 -18.30
C LYS A 221 -27.97 44.76 -18.78
N ALA A 222 -29.16 44.21 -18.52
CA ALA A 222 -30.43 44.86 -18.88
C ALA A 222 -30.64 46.17 -18.12
N GLN A 223 -30.30 46.21 -16.82
CA GLN A 223 -30.32 47.44 -16.02
C GLN A 223 -29.33 48.47 -16.55
N ALA A 224 -28.08 48.08 -16.83
CA ALA A 224 -27.07 48.96 -17.41
C ALA A 224 -27.50 49.52 -18.77
N GLN A 225 -28.14 48.71 -19.61
CA GLN A 225 -28.70 49.17 -20.89
C GLN A 225 -29.88 50.12 -20.71
N ALA A 226 -30.80 49.83 -19.79
CA ALA A 226 -31.93 50.70 -19.48
C ALA A 226 -31.48 52.05 -18.92
N GLU A 227 -30.49 52.04 -18.02
CA GLU A 227 -29.86 53.25 -17.48
C GLU A 227 -29.13 54.04 -18.56
N ALA A 228 -28.34 53.38 -19.42
CA ALA A 228 -27.67 54.02 -20.55
C ALA A 228 -28.68 54.67 -21.51
N LEU A 229 -29.79 53.99 -21.82
CA LEU A 229 -30.87 54.54 -22.66
C LEU A 229 -31.59 55.71 -21.98
N ARG A 230 -31.80 55.63 -20.66
CA ARG A 230 -32.38 56.74 -19.87
C ARG A 230 -31.49 57.97 -19.91
N LEU A 231 -30.17 57.80 -19.70
CA LEU A 231 -29.20 58.88 -19.80
C LEU A 231 -29.15 59.47 -21.21
N GLN A 232 -29.11 58.63 -22.24
CA GLN A 232 -29.18 59.11 -23.63
C GLN A 232 -30.45 59.94 -23.88
N LYS A 233 -31.63 59.49 -23.42
CA LYS A 233 -32.88 60.27 -23.56
C LYS A 233 -32.85 61.61 -22.83
N GLN A 234 -32.15 61.72 -21.70
CA GLN A 234 -32.02 62.98 -20.96
C GLN A 234 -31.11 63.98 -21.70
N GLU A 235 -30.06 63.50 -22.35
CA GLU A 235 -29.14 64.31 -23.16
C GLU A 235 -29.74 64.70 -24.53
N VAL A 236 -30.75 63.97 -25.00
CA VAL A 236 -31.46 64.26 -26.26
C VAL A 236 -32.39 65.46 -26.06
N THR A 237 -31.88 66.63 -26.42
CA THR A 237 -32.63 67.89 -26.48
C THR A 237 -33.31 68.03 -27.86
N PRO A 238 -34.50 68.65 -27.99
CA PRO A 238 -35.16 68.83 -29.30
C PRO A 238 -34.28 69.47 -30.38
N GLU A 239 -33.43 70.45 -30.02
CA GLU A 239 -32.47 71.04 -30.96
C GLU A 239 -31.39 70.03 -31.43
N LEU A 240 -30.97 69.10 -30.57
CA LEU A 240 -29.97 68.09 -30.92
C LEU A 240 -30.52 67.06 -31.92
N ILE A 241 -31.80 66.67 -31.80
CA ILE A 241 -32.45 65.79 -32.78
C ILE A 241 -32.50 66.46 -34.15
N GLN A 242 -32.90 67.74 -34.20
CA GLN A 242 -32.95 68.49 -35.46
C GLN A 242 -31.55 68.59 -36.09
N LEU A 243 -30.52 68.90 -35.30
CA LEU A 243 -29.14 68.95 -35.78
C LEU A 243 -28.70 67.59 -36.37
N ARG A 244 -28.98 66.49 -35.67
CA ARG A 244 -28.64 65.14 -36.15
C ARG A 244 -29.43 64.73 -37.40
N GLN A 245 -30.70 65.14 -37.53
CA GLN A 245 -31.47 64.93 -38.76
C GLN A 245 -30.87 65.69 -39.94
N ILE A 246 -30.47 66.95 -39.73
CA ILE A 246 -29.82 67.76 -40.77
C ILE A 246 -28.49 67.11 -41.19
N GLU A 247 -27.66 66.67 -40.23
CA GLU A 247 -26.40 65.97 -40.53
C GLU A 247 -26.62 64.66 -41.30
N ALA A 248 -27.60 63.85 -40.88
CA ALA A 248 -27.93 62.60 -41.56
C ALA A 248 -28.45 62.83 -42.98
N GLN A 249 -29.25 63.88 -43.18
CA GLN A 249 -29.66 64.32 -44.52
C GLN A 249 -28.45 64.77 -45.35
N LEU A 250 -27.52 65.51 -44.76
CA LEU A 250 -26.30 65.95 -45.43
C LEU A 250 -25.39 64.77 -45.83
N GLU A 251 -25.23 63.78 -44.97
CA GLU A 251 -24.49 62.55 -45.29
C GLU A 251 -25.20 61.70 -46.35
N ALA A 252 -26.52 61.58 -46.26
CA ALA A 252 -27.30 60.89 -47.27
C ALA A 252 -27.17 61.58 -48.64
N ILE A 253 -27.24 62.92 -48.70
CA ILE A 253 -27.00 63.71 -49.91
C ILE A 253 -25.57 63.50 -50.43
N ARG A 254 -24.55 63.51 -49.56
CA ARG A 254 -23.16 63.25 -49.95
C ARG A 254 -22.93 61.85 -50.53
N LYS A 255 -23.64 60.86 -50.01
CA LYS A 255 -23.57 59.46 -50.47
C LYS A 255 -24.57 59.14 -51.59
N TRP A 256 -25.42 60.10 -51.96
CA TRP A 256 -26.41 59.90 -53.01
C TRP A 256 -25.76 60.01 -54.39
N ASP A 257 -26.05 59.03 -55.23
CA ASP A 257 -25.55 58.87 -56.60
C ASP A 257 -26.36 59.67 -57.64
N GLY A 258 -27.28 60.54 -57.19
CA GLY A 258 -28.08 61.43 -58.03
C GLY A 258 -29.24 60.75 -58.78
N LYS A 259 -29.58 59.49 -58.45
CA LYS A 259 -30.72 58.77 -59.05
C LYS A 259 -31.88 58.62 -58.07
N MET A 260 -33.08 59.00 -58.46
CA MET A 260 -34.28 58.84 -57.63
C MET A 260 -34.72 57.36 -57.56
N PRO A 261 -35.03 56.80 -56.38
CA PRO A 261 -35.59 55.46 -56.25
C PRO A 261 -37.01 55.39 -56.81
N ASN A 262 -37.26 54.51 -57.78
CA ASN A 262 -38.52 54.40 -58.53
C ASN A 262 -39.64 53.61 -57.82
N VAL A 263 -39.73 53.63 -56.49
CA VAL A 263 -40.78 52.91 -55.75
C VAL A 263 -41.71 53.87 -55.01
N THR A 264 -42.86 54.13 -55.63
CA THR A 264 -44.02 54.85 -55.09
C THR A 264 -44.80 53.94 -54.15
N GLY A 265 -44.48 53.94 -52.85
CA GLY A 265 -45.24 53.13 -51.90
C GLY A 265 -44.97 53.32 -50.40
N GLY A 266 -44.09 54.21 -49.99
CA GLY A 266 -43.86 54.50 -48.57
C GLY A 266 -43.38 55.94 -48.41
N ALA A 267 -43.72 56.57 -47.28
CA ALA A 267 -43.36 57.94 -46.94
C ALA A 267 -41.89 58.22 -47.32
N MET A 268 -41.65 59.22 -48.16
CA MET A 268 -40.28 59.64 -48.50
C MET A 268 -39.58 60.11 -47.23
N PRO A 269 -38.48 59.48 -46.78
CA PRO A 269 -37.82 59.88 -45.54
C PRO A 269 -36.91 61.11 -45.71
N PHE A 270 -36.82 61.68 -46.92
CA PHE A 270 -35.83 62.70 -47.22
C PHE A 270 -36.37 64.12 -47.14
N ILE A 271 -37.61 64.38 -47.58
CA ILE A 271 -38.21 65.72 -47.58
C ILE A 271 -39.75 65.59 -47.56
N ASP A 272 -40.41 65.94 -46.46
CA ASP A 272 -41.87 66.15 -46.43
C ASP A 272 -42.15 67.62 -46.81
N VAL A 273 -42.38 67.85 -48.10
CA VAL A 273 -42.83 69.14 -48.65
C VAL A 273 -44.34 69.23 -48.52
N ASN A 274 -44.84 69.36 -47.29
CA ASN A 274 -46.22 69.76 -47.08
C ASN A 274 -46.38 70.57 -45.79
N LYS A 275 -46.38 71.90 -45.95
CA LYS A 275 -47.17 72.85 -45.17
C LYS A 275 -47.30 74.16 -45.97
N GLN A 276 -48.54 74.61 -46.13
CA GLN A 276 -48.90 75.94 -46.60
C GLN A 276 -48.44 77.01 -45.60
#